data_AF-A0A1Q4NVX1-F1
#
_entry.id   AF-A0A1Q4NVX1-F1
#
_cell.length_a   1.000
_cell.length_b   1.000
_cell.length_c   1.000
_cell.angle_alpha   90.00
_cell.angle_beta   90.00
_cell.angle_gamma   90.00
#
_symmetry.space_group_name_H-M   'P 1'
#
loop_
_entity.id
_entity.type
_entity.pdbx_description
1 polymer ?
#
loop_
_entity_poly.entity_id
_entity_poly.type
_entity_poly.pdbx_seq_one_letter_code
_entity_poly.pdbx_strand_id
1 'polypeptide(L)'
;MGTLVQINVQNNSPALQNFFFFQQPSVYVGGAEVYSNSLLSTTILPSSQGGSVYTFLLDFQYYAGVQQQVAPPQIGQPSGYSSAIQPIDLTPAAGGAATNNSTNMIVSPALGLTPATQAQGVQPGAFRIVSPTYNPLLEKYNGGSAVRLVNGTVVLSNFVTVNPGSNLDCQPILQFYVQTGNYTSGTVMNFTSSSVNAALCDATTGFLTFNVTYNANGTWTVVPSTNRAVLRSHTSESAHVHAVAPNAEIKNEAGTRVISQGYANNFHSPITISNLTDQSAIHLHGEYQIGQPGGHFTGRMCIAKADGSATFK
;
A
#
# COMPACT_ATOMS: atom_id res chain seq x y z
N MET A 1 7.31 14.31 -14.04
CA MET A 1 7.83 13.32 -13.08
C MET A 1 6.62 12.62 -12.48
N GLY A 2 6.56 11.29 -12.53
CA GLY A 2 5.48 10.53 -11.89
C GLY A 2 5.54 10.64 -10.37
N THR A 3 4.41 10.49 -9.71
CA THR A 3 4.35 10.39 -8.25
C THR A 3 4.97 9.06 -7.82
N LEU A 4 5.77 9.04 -6.75
CA LEU A 4 6.46 7.85 -6.26
C LEU A 4 6.05 7.51 -4.83
N VAL A 5 6.00 6.22 -4.50
CA VAL A 5 6.10 5.76 -3.12
C VAL A 5 7.57 5.58 -2.79
N GLN A 6 7.99 6.16 -1.68
CA GLN A 6 9.35 6.16 -1.16
C GLN A 6 9.36 5.55 0.24
N ILE A 7 10.15 4.49 0.42
CA ILE A 7 10.36 3.86 1.73
C ILE A 7 11.86 3.89 2.01
N ASN A 8 12.27 4.72 2.96
CA ASN A 8 13.65 4.84 3.42
C ASN A 8 13.86 3.90 4.60
N VAL A 9 14.73 2.90 4.46
CA VAL A 9 14.97 1.86 5.47
C VAL A 9 16.36 2.03 6.08
N GLN A 10 16.43 1.96 7.41
CA GLN A 10 17.66 1.99 8.18
C GLN A 10 17.71 0.81 9.16
N ASN A 11 18.91 0.27 9.37
CA ASN A 11 19.16 -0.83 10.30
C ASN A 11 19.87 -0.34 11.57
N ASN A 12 19.14 -0.18 12.67
CA ASN A 12 19.69 0.13 14.00
C ASN A 12 19.92 -1.12 14.86
N SER A 13 19.78 -2.33 14.30
CA SER A 13 20.12 -3.56 14.99
C SER A 13 21.64 -3.77 15.07
N PRO A 14 22.15 -4.63 15.97
CA PRO A 14 23.59 -4.84 16.12
C PRO A 14 24.21 -5.69 14.99
N ALA A 15 23.41 -6.24 14.09
CA ALA A 15 23.86 -7.18 13.05
C ALA A 15 23.51 -6.70 11.63
N LEU A 16 24.26 -7.19 10.65
CA LEU A 16 23.90 -7.09 9.24
C LEU A 16 22.52 -7.73 9.03
N GLN A 17 21.62 -7.03 8.34
CA GLN A 17 20.29 -7.54 8.06
C GLN A 17 19.99 -7.50 6.56
N ASN A 18 19.27 -8.52 6.10
CA ASN A 18 18.67 -8.55 4.77
C ASN A 18 17.20 -8.16 4.90
N PHE A 19 16.77 -7.19 4.11
CA PHE A 19 15.42 -6.65 4.09
C PHE A 19 14.76 -6.98 2.78
N PHE A 20 13.47 -7.32 2.80
CA PHE A 20 12.65 -7.46 1.61
C PHE A 20 11.35 -6.67 1.73
N PHE A 21 10.85 -6.26 0.58
CA PHE A 21 9.68 -5.38 0.44
C PHE A 21 8.56 -6.14 -0.23
N PHE A 22 7.33 -5.96 0.25
CA PHE A 22 6.16 -6.61 -0.34
C PHE A 22 4.91 -5.76 -0.12
N GLN A 23 3.85 -6.04 -0.87
CA GLN A 23 2.59 -5.32 -0.77
C GLN A 23 1.53 -6.20 -0.11
N GLN A 24 0.58 -5.57 0.56
CA GLN A 24 -0.69 -6.19 0.92
C GLN A 24 -1.31 -6.83 -0.33
N PRO A 25 -1.68 -8.13 -0.28
CA PRO A 25 -2.40 -8.77 -1.37
C PRO A 25 -3.67 -8.01 -1.74
N SER A 26 -3.91 -7.86 -3.04
CA SER A 26 -5.16 -7.33 -3.56
C SER A 26 -6.32 -8.27 -3.20
N VAL A 27 -7.53 -7.71 -3.17
CA VAL A 27 -8.75 -8.53 -3.15
C VAL A 27 -9.07 -8.97 -4.56
N TYR A 28 -9.25 -10.27 -4.76
CA TYR A 28 -9.49 -10.87 -6.07
C TYR A 28 -10.89 -11.46 -6.18
N VAL A 29 -11.51 -11.29 -7.35
CA VAL A 29 -12.68 -12.04 -7.78
C VAL A 29 -12.33 -12.78 -9.07
N GLY A 30 -12.51 -14.11 -9.09
CA GLY A 30 -12.19 -14.96 -10.24
C GLY A 30 -10.94 -15.85 -10.08
N GLY A 31 -10.28 -15.86 -8.91
CA GLY A 31 -9.14 -16.72 -8.57
C GLY A 31 -9.30 -17.44 -7.23
N ALA A 32 -8.62 -18.58 -7.05
CA ALA A 32 -8.76 -19.42 -5.87
C ALA A 32 -7.75 -19.11 -4.76
N GLU A 33 -6.46 -19.06 -5.11
CA GLU A 33 -5.36 -18.83 -4.16
C GLU A 33 -4.57 -17.60 -4.59
N VAL A 34 -4.31 -16.72 -3.61
CA VAL A 34 -3.56 -15.49 -3.81
C VAL A 34 -2.13 -15.70 -3.35
N TYR A 35 -1.18 -15.50 -4.26
CA TYR A 35 0.24 -15.52 -3.98
C TYR A 35 0.80 -14.10 -3.92
N SER A 36 1.90 -13.91 -3.20
CA SER A 36 2.62 -12.64 -3.11
C SER A 36 4.07 -12.85 -3.48
N ASN A 37 4.66 -11.90 -4.19
CA ASN A 37 6.10 -11.87 -4.40
C ASN A 37 6.77 -10.84 -3.50
N SER A 38 8.03 -11.10 -3.18
CA SER A 38 8.93 -10.02 -2.77
C SER A 38 9.16 -9.09 -3.97
N LEU A 39 9.00 -7.79 -3.77
CA LEU A 39 9.20 -6.76 -4.79
C LEU A 39 10.68 -6.47 -4.97
N LEU A 40 11.43 -6.46 -3.87
CA LEU A 40 12.84 -6.13 -3.84
C LEU A 40 13.46 -6.67 -2.55
N SER A 41 14.78 -6.87 -2.57
CA SER A 41 15.55 -7.18 -1.37
C SER A 41 16.88 -6.42 -1.36
N THR A 42 17.37 -6.13 -0.17
CA THR A 42 18.63 -5.40 0.02
C THR A 42 19.25 -5.72 1.37
N THR A 43 20.57 -5.75 1.44
CA THR A 43 21.30 -5.95 2.70
C THR A 43 21.83 -4.62 3.22
N ILE A 44 21.63 -4.35 4.52
CA ILE A 44 22.02 -3.08 5.15
C ILE A 44 22.81 -3.36 6.43
N LEU A 45 24.01 -2.77 6.52
CA LEU A 45 24.85 -2.79 7.72
C LEU A 45 24.19 -2.03 8.90
N PRO A 46 24.54 -2.35 10.15
CA PRO A 46 24.16 -1.53 11.29
C PRO A 46 24.57 -0.06 11.14
N SER A 47 23.70 0.87 11.51
CA SER A 47 24.01 2.31 11.53
C SER A 47 25.22 2.63 12.39
N SER A 48 25.40 1.92 13.52
CA SER A 48 26.55 2.07 14.41
C SER A 48 27.88 1.64 13.78
N GLN A 49 27.82 0.88 12.68
CA GLN A 49 28.97 0.44 11.88
C GLN A 49 29.09 1.22 10.56
N GLY A 50 28.36 2.34 10.41
CA GLY A 50 28.36 3.15 9.19
C GLY A 50 27.38 2.68 8.11
N GLY A 51 26.35 1.92 8.46
CA GLY A 51 25.30 1.49 7.54
C GLY A 51 24.54 2.63 6.88
N SER A 52 24.29 2.50 5.57
CA SER A 52 23.53 3.47 4.79
C SER A 52 22.02 3.37 5.03
N VAL A 53 21.30 4.44 4.73
CA VAL A 53 19.85 4.38 4.51
C VAL A 53 19.59 3.87 3.10
N TYR A 54 18.75 2.85 2.95
CA TYR A 54 18.33 2.35 1.64
C TYR A 54 16.99 2.94 1.26
N THR A 55 16.86 3.49 0.05
CA THR A 55 15.61 4.05 -0.43
C THR A 55 14.98 3.14 -1.48
N PHE A 56 13.86 2.53 -1.13
CA PHE A 56 12.97 1.83 -2.06
C PHE A 56 12.03 2.83 -2.73
N LEU A 57 11.97 2.79 -4.07
CA LEU A 57 11.11 3.65 -4.88
C LEU A 57 10.27 2.81 -5.83
N LEU A 58 8.97 3.05 -5.84
CA LEU A 58 8.05 2.50 -6.82
C LEU A 58 7.17 3.59 -7.44
N ASP A 59 6.78 3.38 -8.70
CA ASP A 59 5.84 4.27 -9.38
C ASP A 59 4.47 4.18 -8.69
N PHE A 60 3.91 5.33 -8.30
CA PHE A 60 2.59 5.40 -7.71
C PHE A 60 1.51 5.38 -8.80
N GLN A 61 1.39 4.22 -9.43
CA GLN A 61 0.49 3.91 -10.54
C GLN A 61 0.02 2.45 -10.37
N TYR A 62 -1.27 2.20 -10.66
CA TYR A 62 -1.75 0.83 -10.71
C TYR A 62 -1.35 0.18 -12.03
N TYR A 63 -0.85 -1.05 -11.94
CA TYR A 63 -0.54 -1.88 -13.09
C TYR A 63 -1.30 -3.20 -13.02
N ALA A 64 -2.00 -3.51 -14.09
CA ALA A 64 -2.40 -4.88 -14.37
C ALA A 64 -1.16 -5.63 -14.87
N GLY A 65 -0.95 -6.84 -14.39
CA GLY A 65 0.14 -7.70 -14.84
C GLY A 65 -0.33 -9.12 -15.14
N VAL A 66 0.32 -9.73 -16.12
CA VAL A 66 0.22 -11.16 -16.43
C VAL A 66 1.61 -11.75 -16.59
N GLN A 67 1.77 -13.01 -16.22
CA GLN A 67 3.05 -13.72 -16.32
C GLN A 67 2.82 -15.18 -16.68
N GLN A 68 3.68 -15.74 -17.54
CA GLN A 68 3.66 -17.16 -17.86
C GLN A 68 4.17 -17.97 -16.66
N GLN A 69 3.41 -18.98 -16.24
CA GLN A 69 3.86 -19.98 -15.28
C GLN A 69 4.68 -21.05 -16.00
N VAL A 70 5.84 -21.38 -15.46
CA VAL A 70 6.63 -22.55 -15.90
C VAL A 70 6.53 -23.71 -14.91
N ALA A 71 6.28 -23.38 -13.65
CA ALA A 71 5.92 -24.32 -12.60
C ALA A 71 4.80 -23.71 -11.74
N PRO A 72 4.04 -24.52 -10.99
CA PRO A 72 3.13 -24.00 -9.99
C PRO A 72 3.85 -23.05 -9.01
N PRO A 73 3.23 -21.94 -8.59
CA PRO A 73 3.83 -21.02 -7.62
C PRO A 73 4.21 -21.75 -6.32
N GLN A 74 5.47 -21.59 -5.90
CA GLN A 74 6.02 -22.19 -4.68
C GLN A 74 6.84 -21.18 -3.90
N ILE A 75 6.67 -21.15 -2.57
CA ILE A 75 7.41 -20.25 -1.68
C ILE A 75 8.92 -20.40 -1.90
N GLY A 76 9.61 -19.27 -2.06
CA GLY A 76 11.04 -19.17 -2.30
C GLY A 76 11.45 -19.36 -3.77
N GLN A 77 10.52 -19.70 -4.67
CA GLN A 77 10.80 -19.88 -6.10
C GLN A 77 10.32 -18.66 -6.91
N PRO A 78 10.92 -18.39 -8.08
CA PRO A 78 10.40 -17.40 -9.02
C PRO A 78 8.94 -17.68 -9.40
N SER A 79 8.10 -16.65 -9.46
CA SER A 79 6.68 -16.82 -9.82
C SER A 79 6.46 -17.15 -11.30
N GLY A 80 7.43 -16.84 -12.16
CA GLY A 80 7.35 -17.07 -13.60
C GLY A 80 8.46 -16.33 -14.36
N TYR A 81 8.34 -16.27 -15.69
CA TYR A 81 9.35 -15.65 -16.55
C TYR A 81 8.75 -14.51 -17.36
N SER A 82 8.30 -14.79 -18.59
CA SER A 82 7.73 -13.78 -19.50
C SER A 82 6.54 -13.09 -18.84
N SER A 83 6.55 -11.76 -18.84
CA SER A 83 5.54 -10.94 -18.19
C SER A 83 5.16 -9.74 -19.05
N ALA A 84 3.89 -9.36 -19.00
CA ALA A 84 3.39 -8.13 -19.58
C ALA A 84 2.69 -7.32 -18.49
N ILE A 85 2.86 -5.99 -18.54
CA ILE A 85 2.13 -5.06 -17.67
C ILE A 85 1.51 -3.94 -18.46
N GLN A 86 0.42 -3.40 -17.92
CA GLN A 86 -0.26 -2.25 -18.48
C GLN A 86 -0.65 -1.29 -17.35
N PRO A 87 -0.32 0.02 -17.44
CA PRO A 87 -0.93 1.03 -16.59
C PRO A 87 -2.45 0.96 -16.72
N ILE A 88 -3.14 0.95 -15.58
CA ILE A 88 -4.59 0.79 -15.53
C ILE A 88 -5.16 1.69 -14.43
N ASP A 89 -6.39 2.12 -14.59
CA ASP A 89 -7.10 2.89 -13.56
C ASP A 89 -8.05 1.98 -12.77
N LEU A 90 -8.46 2.42 -11.59
CA LEU A 90 -9.50 1.72 -10.83
C LEU A 90 -10.87 2.21 -11.24
N THR A 91 -11.85 1.31 -11.17
CA THR A 91 -13.25 1.66 -11.30
C THR A 91 -13.64 2.64 -10.19
N PRO A 92 -14.24 3.79 -10.51
CA PRO A 92 -14.66 4.76 -9.49
C PRO A 92 -15.79 4.21 -8.60
N ALA A 93 -16.03 4.88 -7.48
CA ALA A 93 -17.28 4.72 -6.74
C ALA A 93 -18.49 5.13 -7.59
N ALA A 94 -19.69 4.73 -7.18
CA ALA A 94 -20.94 5.08 -7.86
C ALA A 94 -21.04 6.60 -8.08
N GLY A 95 -21.32 7.01 -9.32
CA GLY A 95 -21.41 8.42 -9.72
C GLY A 95 -20.08 9.08 -10.09
N GLY A 96 -18.94 8.38 -10.00
CA GLY A 96 -17.66 8.89 -10.49
C GLY A 96 -17.47 8.77 -12.00
N ALA A 97 -16.52 9.53 -12.55
CA ALA A 97 -16.20 9.52 -13.98
C ALA A 97 -15.60 8.19 -14.42
N ALA A 98 -16.04 7.67 -15.57
CA ALA A 98 -15.57 6.39 -16.09
C ALA A 98 -14.06 6.42 -16.39
N THR A 99 -13.36 5.35 -16.01
CA THR A 99 -11.90 5.22 -16.11
C THR A 99 -11.50 4.04 -16.97
N ASN A 100 -10.27 4.03 -17.50
CA ASN A 100 -9.75 2.90 -18.26
C ASN A 100 -9.36 1.77 -17.30
N ASN A 101 -10.36 1.00 -16.88
CA ASN A 101 -10.32 0.04 -15.79
C ASN A 101 -10.21 -1.44 -16.24
N SER A 102 -10.05 -1.72 -17.53
CA SER A 102 -9.96 -3.10 -18.03
C SER A 102 -8.89 -3.25 -19.09
N THR A 103 -8.20 -4.39 -19.11
CA THR A 103 -7.26 -4.78 -20.16
C THR A 103 -7.52 -6.21 -20.62
N ASN A 104 -7.21 -6.52 -21.88
CA ASN A 104 -7.31 -7.88 -22.42
C ASN A 104 -5.93 -8.53 -22.44
N MET A 105 -5.87 -9.74 -21.88
CA MET A 105 -4.71 -10.59 -21.98
C MET A 105 -4.59 -11.18 -23.39
N ILE A 106 -3.36 -11.24 -23.89
CA ILE A 106 -3.00 -11.85 -25.17
C ILE A 106 -2.10 -13.03 -24.85
N VAL A 107 -2.38 -14.20 -25.41
CA VAL A 107 -1.55 -15.42 -25.27
C VAL A 107 -0.96 -15.89 -26.61
N SER A 108 -1.39 -15.31 -27.73
CA SER A 108 -0.92 -15.64 -29.06
C SER A 108 -0.84 -14.38 -29.94
N PRO A 109 0.26 -14.14 -30.68
CA PRO A 109 1.44 -15.03 -30.83
C PRO A 109 2.40 -15.01 -29.63
N ALA A 110 2.21 -14.10 -28.67
CA ALA A 110 3.03 -14.00 -27.47
C ALA A 110 2.20 -13.45 -26.30
N LEU A 111 2.70 -13.63 -25.07
CA LEU A 111 2.08 -13.07 -23.87
C LEU A 111 2.08 -11.53 -23.91
N GLY A 112 0.92 -10.93 -23.68
CA GLY A 112 0.74 -9.49 -23.71
C GLY A 112 -0.50 -9.00 -22.96
N LEU A 113 -0.61 -7.68 -22.84
CA LEU A 113 -1.81 -6.97 -22.39
C LEU A 113 -2.12 -5.88 -23.41
N THR A 114 -3.40 -5.67 -23.73
CA THR A 114 -3.81 -4.51 -24.53
C THR A 114 -3.72 -3.23 -23.69
N PRO A 115 -3.66 -2.04 -24.31
CA PRO A 115 -3.95 -0.81 -23.61
C PRO A 115 -5.27 -0.89 -22.82
N ALA A 116 -5.32 -0.21 -21.67
CA ALA A 116 -6.49 -0.21 -20.83
C ALA A 116 -7.65 0.54 -21.50
N THR A 117 -8.86 -0.01 -21.37
CA THR A 117 -10.12 0.53 -21.89
C THR A 117 -11.17 0.56 -20.80
N GLN A 118 -12.20 1.38 -20.96
CA GLN A 118 -13.37 1.36 -20.09
C GLN A 118 -14.15 0.06 -20.21
N ALA A 119 -14.51 -0.54 -19.08
CA ALA A 119 -15.44 -1.66 -18.97
C ALA A 119 -16.46 -1.43 -17.87
N GLN A 120 -17.70 -1.85 -18.13
CA GLN A 120 -18.79 -1.83 -17.16
C GLN A 120 -18.80 -3.11 -16.31
N GLY A 121 -19.45 -3.04 -15.15
CA GLY A 121 -19.62 -4.19 -14.26
C GLY A 121 -18.32 -4.68 -13.59
N VAL A 122 -17.29 -3.84 -13.55
CA VAL A 122 -16.12 -4.04 -12.68
C VAL A 122 -16.46 -3.44 -11.31
N GLN A 123 -16.08 -4.10 -10.22
CA GLN A 123 -16.36 -3.60 -8.88
C GLN A 123 -15.63 -2.27 -8.60
N PRO A 124 -16.25 -1.31 -7.87
CA PRO A 124 -15.55 -0.10 -7.44
C PRO A 124 -14.25 -0.40 -6.71
N GLY A 125 -13.20 0.35 -7.02
CA GLY A 125 -11.85 0.14 -6.48
C GLY A 125 -11.06 -0.98 -7.16
N ALA A 126 -11.62 -1.70 -8.12
CA ALA A 126 -10.90 -2.72 -8.88
C ALA A 126 -10.66 -2.32 -10.34
N PHE A 127 -9.68 -3.00 -10.93
CA PHE A 127 -9.52 -3.12 -12.38
C PHE A 127 -9.76 -4.57 -12.81
N ARG A 128 -9.96 -4.79 -14.11
CA ARG A 128 -10.21 -6.11 -14.71
C ARG A 128 -9.11 -6.52 -15.68
N ILE A 129 -8.70 -7.78 -15.58
CA ILE A 129 -7.94 -8.49 -16.61
C ILE A 129 -8.90 -9.48 -17.26
N VAL A 130 -9.14 -9.34 -18.57
CA VAL A 130 -9.96 -10.27 -19.35
C VAL A 130 -9.04 -11.32 -19.94
N SER A 131 -9.21 -12.57 -19.53
CA SER A 131 -8.44 -13.69 -20.06
C SER A 131 -9.06 -14.20 -21.36
N PRO A 132 -8.27 -14.46 -22.41
CA PRO A 132 -8.74 -15.19 -23.57
C PRO A 132 -9.00 -16.66 -23.18
N THR A 133 -9.66 -17.39 -24.05
CA THR A 133 -9.69 -18.86 -23.98
C THR A 133 -8.31 -19.41 -24.36
N TYR A 134 -7.79 -20.34 -23.56
CA TYR A 134 -6.55 -21.07 -23.81
C TYR A 134 -6.64 -22.45 -23.15
N ASN A 135 -5.70 -23.36 -23.44
CA ASN A 135 -5.68 -24.69 -22.84
C ASN A 135 -4.87 -24.70 -21.53
N PRO A 136 -5.52 -24.79 -20.34
CA PRO A 136 -4.85 -24.70 -19.05
C PRO A 136 -3.98 -25.92 -18.71
N LEU A 137 -4.05 -26.99 -19.52
CA LEU A 137 -3.19 -28.17 -19.40
C LEU A 137 -1.85 -27.98 -20.12
N LEU A 138 -1.80 -27.13 -21.15
CA LEU A 138 -0.59 -26.85 -21.92
C LEU A 138 0.14 -25.63 -21.36
N GLU A 139 -0.61 -24.60 -20.99
CA GLU A 139 -0.07 -23.34 -20.53
C GLU A 139 -0.86 -22.84 -19.32
N LYS A 140 -0.16 -22.24 -18.38
CA LYS A 140 -0.77 -21.59 -17.23
C LYS A 140 -0.22 -20.18 -17.08
N TYR A 141 -1.06 -19.29 -16.57
CA TYR A 141 -0.72 -17.89 -16.45
C TYR A 141 -1.09 -17.38 -15.06
N ASN A 142 -0.21 -16.55 -14.51
CA ASN A 142 -0.48 -15.70 -13.36
C ASN A 142 -1.04 -14.38 -13.84
N GLY A 143 -1.94 -13.79 -13.05
CA GLY A 143 -2.48 -12.47 -13.31
C GLY A 143 -2.82 -11.76 -12.01
N GLY A 144 -2.65 -10.45 -11.98
CA GLY A 144 -2.98 -9.65 -10.82
C GLY A 144 -2.35 -8.27 -10.82
N SER A 145 -2.08 -7.78 -9.61
CA SER A 145 -1.44 -6.48 -9.40
C SER A 145 0.06 -6.57 -9.64
N ALA A 146 0.57 -5.71 -10.51
CA ALA A 146 1.98 -5.50 -10.71
C ALA A 146 2.43 -4.16 -10.14
N VAL A 147 3.73 -4.05 -9.90
CA VAL A 147 4.41 -2.79 -9.62
C VAL A 147 5.57 -2.60 -10.57
N ARG A 148 5.92 -1.34 -10.80
CA ARG A 148 7.11 -0.95 -11.52
C ARG A 148 8.07 -0.23 -10.58
N LEU A 149 9.28 -0.75 -10.49
CA LEU A 149 10.38 -0.09 -9.79
C LEU A 149 11.00 0.97 -10.69
N VAL A 150 11.61 2.00 -10.09
CA VAL A 150 12.21 3.13 -10.84
C VAL A 150 13.34 2.70 -11.80
N ASN A 151 13.95 1.54 -11.58
CA ASN A 151 14.95 0.96 -12.49
C ASN A 151 14.31 0.27 -13.72
N GLY A 152 12.99 0.38 -13.89
CA GLY A 152 12.22 -0.25 -14.96
C GLY A 152 11.85 -1.71 -14.71
N THR A 153 12.33 -2.32 -13.63
CA THR A 153 11.97 -3.70 -13.26
C THR A 153 10.49 -3.78 -12.93
N VAL A 154 9.87 -4.84 -13.42
CA VAL A 154 8.45 -5.11 -13.25
C VAL A 154 8.29 -6.40 -12.46
N VAL A 155 7.44 -6.37 -11.44
CA VAL A 155 7.17 -7.52 -10.60
C VAL A 155 5.67 -7.63 -10.41
N LEU A 156 5.11 -8.84 -10.63
CA LEU A 156 3.79 -9.16 -10.10
C LEU A 156 3.88 -9.12 -8.58
N SER A 157 3.25 -8.11 -7.96
CA SER A 157 3.29 -7.89 -6.52
C SER A 157 2.53 -8.98 -5.79
N ASN A 158 1.32 -9.25 -6.26
CA ASN A 158 0.50 -10.36 -5.83
C ASN A 158 -0.39 -10.78 -7.01
N PHE A 159 -0.77 -12.05 -7.04
CA PHE A 159 -1.41 -12.63 -8.21
C PHE A 159 -2.17 -13.90 -7.85
N VAL A 160 -3.02 -14.32 -8.78
CA VAL A 160 -3.68 -15.62 -8.79
C VAL A 160 -3.35 -16.36 -10.09
N THR A 161 -3.63 -17.66 -10.15
CA THR A 161 -3.68 -18.35 -11.44
C THR A 161 -4.93 -17.89 -12.19
N VAL A 162 -4.74 -17.41 -13.42
CA VAL A 162 -5.81 -16.91 -14.30
C VAL A 162 -6.58 -18.10 -14.85
N ASN A 163 -7.91 -18.04 -14.88
CA ASN A 163 -8.72 -19.05 -15.55
C ASN A 163 -8.97 -18.68 -17.03
N PRO A 164 -8.92 -19.64 -17.98
CA PRO A 164 -9.24 -19.36 -19.37
C PRO A 164 -10.66 -18.80 -19.56
N GLY A 165 -10.84 -17.84 -20.48
CA GLY A 165 -12.14 -17.28 -20.83
C GLY A 165 -12.87 -16.61 -19.66
N SER A 166 -12.13 -16.09 -18.68
CA SER A 166 -12.68 -15.50 -17.46
C SER A 166 -12.27 -14.05 -17.26
N ASN A 167 -12.99 -13.37 -16.37
CA ASN A 167 -12.63 -12.05 -15.86
C ASN A 167 -11.96 -12.21 -14.51
N LEU A 168 -10.81 -11.56 -14.35
CA LEU A 168 -10.13 -11.41 -13.08
C LEU A 168 -10.24 -9.96 -12.63
N ASP A 169 -11.02 -9.71 -11.58
CA ASP A 169 -11.10 -8.38 -10.97
C ASP A 169 -10.12 -8.31 -9.81
N CYS A 170 -9.29 -7.28 -9.81
CA CYS A 170 -8.24 -7.04 -8.84
C CYS A 170 -8.47 -5.68 -8.18
N GLN A 171 -8.66 -5.67 -6.86
CA GLN A 171 -8.75 -4.47 -6.03
C GLN A 171 -7.44 -4.29 -5.23
N PRO A 172 -6.50 -3.46 -5.70
CA PRO A 172 -5.22 -3.27 -5.02
C PRO A 172 -5.36 -2.58 -3.67
N ILE A 173 -4.50 -2.96 -2.73
CA ILE A 173 -4.38 -2.28 -1.43
C ILE A 173 -3.02 -1.61 -1.35
N LEU A 174 -2.99 -0.30 -1.11
CA LEU A 174 -1.78 0.53 -1.05
C LEU A 174 -1.13 0.48 0.33
N GLN A 175 -0.86 -0.74 0.81
CA GLN A 175 -0.12 -0.99 2.03
C GLN A 175 1.14 -1.77 1.66
N PHE A 176 2.28 -1.25 2.08
CA PHE A 176 3.59 -1.84 1.80
C PHE A 176 4.24 -2.28 3.09
N TYR A 177 4.98 -3.37 3.02
CA TYR A 177 5.63 -3.98 4.17
C TYR A 177 7.13 -4.08 3.93
N VAL A 178 7.88 -3.89 5.02
CA VAL A 178 9.31 -4.18 5.09
C VAL A 178 9.53 -5.25 6.14
N GLN A 179 10.26 -6.31 5.80
CA GLN A 179 10.59 -7.39 6.73
C GLN A 179 12.03 -7.84 6.55
N THR A 180 12.62 -8.39 7.61
CA THR A 180 13.91 -9.06 7.57
C THR A 180 13.77 -10.49 7.01
N GLY A 181 14.66 -10.89 6.10
CA GLY A 181 14.63 -12.23 5.51
C GLY A 181 15.29 -12.29 4.13
N ASN A 182 15.16 -13.43 3.46
CA ASN A 182 15.94 -13.77 2.27
C ASN A 182 15.14 -13.91 0.97
N TYR A 183 13.88 -13.47 0.95
CA TYR A 183 13.10 -13.45 -0.29
C TYR A 183 13.65 -12.40 -1.26
N THR A 184 13.96 -12.82 -2.48
CA THR A 184 14.48 -11.94 -3.52
C THR A 184 13.36 -11.46 -4.45
N SER A 185 13.62 -10.38 -5.19
CA SER A 185 12.65 -9.79 -6.12
C SER A 185 12.06 -10.84 -7.08
N GLY A 186 10.74 -10.88 -7.21
CA GLY A 186 10.02 -11.80 -8.10
C GLY A 186 9.88 -13.24 -7.59
N THR A 187 10.32 -13.52 -6.36
CA THR A 187 10.10 -14.82 -5.72
C THR A 187 8.84 -14.83 -4.87
N VAL A 188 8.10 -15.94 -4.92
CA VAL A 188 6.89 -16.14 -4.14
C VAL A 188 7.28 -16.19 -2.66
N MET A 189 6.55 -15.45 -1.83
CA MET A 189 6.77 -15.37 -0.40
C MET A 189 5.50 -15.72 0.39
N ASN A 190 5.70 -16.16 1.63
CA ASN A 190 4.59 -16.43 2.54
C ASN A 190 4.12 -15.12 3.20
N PHE A 191 3.10 -14.47 2.62
CA PHE A 191 2.54 -13.22 3.15
C PHE A 191 2.08 -13.33 4.61
N THR A 192 1.32 -14.38 4.94
CA THR A 192 0.74 -14.56 6.28
C THR A 192 1.83 -14.61 7.35
N SER A 193 2.92 -15.33 7.11
CA SER A 193 4.03 -15.39 8.06
C SER A 193 4.87 -14.11 8.08
N SER A 194 5.14 -13.52 6.92
CA SER A 194 6.03 -12.37 6.79
C SER A 194 5.42 -11.08 7.35
N SER A 195 4.08 -10.94 7.32
CA SER A 195 3.38 -9.70 7.69
C SER A 195 3.21 -9.49 9.20
N VAL A 196 3.20 -10.54 10.02
CA VAL A 196 2.85 -10.48 11.46
C VAL A 196 3.69 -9.47 12.25
N ASN A 197 4.98 -9.32 11.91
CA ASN A 197 5.91 -8.40 12.57
C ASN A 197 6.69 -7.58 11.54
N ALA A 198 6.07 -7.21 10.43
CA ALA A 198 6.71 -6.36 9.42
C ALA A 198 6.45 -4.87 9.72
N ALA A 199 7.34 -4.00 9.26
CA ALA A 199 7.08 -2.56 9.23
C ALA A 199 5.99 -2.27 8.20
N LEU A 200 4.86 -1.71 8.63
CA LEU A 200 3.75 -1.32 7.74
C LEU A 200 3.88 0.15 7.33
N CYS A 201 3.97 0.37 6.02
CA CYS A 201 3.89 1.66 5.36
C CYS A 201 2.51 1.79 4.68
N ASP A 202 1.59 2.47 5.35
CA ASP A 202 0.20 2.58 4.89
C ASP A 202 -0.03 3.83 4.02
N ALA A 203 0.03 3.65 2.71
CA ALA A 203 -0.20 4.70 1.73
C ALA A 203 -1.69 4.95 1.42
N THR A 204 -2.62 4.17 1.97
CA THR A 204 -4.07 4.43 1.84
C THR A 204 -4.48 5.75 2.53
N THR A 205 -3.67 6.18 3.49
CA THR A 205 -3.81 7.46 4.20
C THR A 205 -3.35 8.67 3.35
N GLY A 206 -2.72 8.44 2.19
CA GLY A 206 -2.22 9.47 1.27
C GLY A 206 -0.76 9.87 1.51
N PHE A 207 -0.08 9.32 2.52
CA PHE A 207 1.37 9.46 2.65
C PHE A 207 2.07 8.54 1.66
N LEU A 208 3.06 9.07 0.95
CA LEU A 208 3.86 8.27 0.02
C LEU A 208 5.32 8.17 0.41
N THR A 209 5.75 8.82 1.49
CA THR A 209 7.12 8.75 1.96
C THR A 209 7.14 8.24 3.39
N PHE A 210 7.91 7.18 3.65
CA PHE A 210 8.00 6.52 4.94
C PHE A 210 9.47 6.38 5.34
N ASN A 211 9.80 6.76 6.56
CA ASN A 211 11.09 6.44 7.19
C ASN A 211 10.88 5.25 8.11
N VAL A 212 11.59 4.16 7.83
CA VAL A 212 11.46 2.87 8.51
C VAL A 212 12.78 2.54 9.18
N THR A 213 12.73 2.31 10.48
CA THR A 213 13.89 1.92 11.29
C THR A 213 13.66 0.54 11.88
N TYR A 214 14.59 -0.38 11.64
CA TYR A 214 14.66 -1.65 12.35
C TYR A 214 15.50 -1.50 13.61
N ASN A 215 14.89 -1.70 14.78
CA ASN A 215 15.50 -1.39 16.08
C ASN A 215 16.32 -2.58 16.63
N ALA A 216 17.21 -2.29 17.60
CA ALA A 216 18.06 -3.31 18.24
C ALA A 216 17.30 -4.42 18.99
N ASN A 217 16.07 -4.16 19.41
CA ASN A 217 15.18 -5.14 20.05
C ASN A 217 14.34 -5.94 19.04
N GLY A 218 14.56 -5.77 17.73
CA GLY A 218 13.84 -6.47 16.68
C GLY A 218 12.47 -5.86 16.32
N THR A 219 12.12 -4.69 16.87
CA THR A 219 10.87 -3.99 16.51
C THR A 219 11.09 -2.98 15.38
N TRP A 220 9.99 -2.44 14.85
CA TRP A 220 10.01 -1.43 13.80
C TRP A 220 9.54 -0.07 14.33
N THR A 221 10.12 0.99 13.80
CA THR A 221 9.58 2.34 13.87
C THR A 221 9.29 2.82 12.47
N VAL A 222 8.05 3.26 12.21
CA VAL A 222 7.64 3.81 10.91
C VAL A 222 7.14 5.22 11.12
N VAL A 223 7.76 6.18 10.44
CA VAL A 223 7.38 7.60 10.46
C VAL A 223 7.01 8.03 9.04
N PRO A 224 5.72 8.27 8.74
CA PRO A 224 5.33 8.88 7.48
C PRO A 224 5.86 10.33 7.42
N SER A 225 6.28 10.78 6.24
CA SER A 225 6.69 12.18 6.06
C SER A 225 5.48 13.12 6.05
N THR A 226 5.71 14.41 6.23
CA THR A 226 4.66 15.44 6.27
C THR A 226 4.01 15.72 4.91
N ASN A 227 4.54 15.19 3.80
CA ASN A 227 4.00 15.43 2.46
C ASN A 227 3.00 14.34 2.05
N ARG A 228 1.73 14.74 1.89
CA ARG A 228 0.63 13.90 1.41
C ARG A 228 0.48 14.08 -0.11
N ALA A 229 0.45 12.99 -0.86
CA ALA A 229 0.14 13.05 -2.29
C ALA A 229 -1.33 12.69 -2.53
N VAL A 230 -1.90 13.29 -3.58
CA VAL A 230 -3.22 12.93 -4.12
C VAL A 230 -2.98 12.22 -5.46
N LEU A 231 -3.51 11.01 -5.63
CA LEU A 231 -3.54 10.34 -6.95
C LEU A 231 -4.33 11.23 -7.92
N ARG A 232 -3.69 11.70 -8.99
CA ARG A 232 -4.37 12.42 -10.07
C ARG A 232 -4.65 11.42 -11.19
N SER A 233 -5.92 11.32 -11.59
CA SER A 233 -6.28 10.67 -12.85
C SER A 233 -5.71 11.48 -14.02
N HIS A 234 -5.47 10.85 -15.17
CA HIS A 234 -4.93 11.51 -16.37
C HIS A 234 -5.93 12.43 -17.11
N THR A 235 -6.96 12.91 -16.41
CA THR A 235 -7.86 13.98 -16.85
C THR A 235 -7.76 15.13 -15.85
N SER A 236 -7.90 16.37 -16.32
CA SER A 236 -7.68 17.63 -15.59
C SER A 236 -8.60 17.89 -14.39
N GLU A 237 -9.15 16.87 -13.75
CA GLU A 237 -9.97 16.95 -12.56
C GLU A 237 -9.45 15.97 -11.49
N SER A 238 -9.12 16.55 -10.35
CA SER A 238 -8.61 15.86 -9.17
C SER A 238 -9.57 14.76 -8.74
N ALA A 239 -9.17 13.49 -8.94
CA ALA A 239 -9.83 12.38 -8.30
C ALA A 239 -9.54 12.45 -6.79
N HIS A 240 -10.58 12.69 -6.00
CA HIS A 240 -10.48 12.59 -4.55
C HIS A 240 -10.21 11.12 -4.19
N VAL A 241 -8.97 10.81 -3.82
CA VAL A 241 -8.70 9.63 -2.98
C VAL A 241 -9.59 9.80 -1.77
N HIS A 242 -10.40 8.80 -1.43
CA HIS A 242 -11.12 8.78 -0.16
C HIS A 242 -10.08 8.81 0.98
N ALA A 243 -9.68 10.01 1.36
CA ALA A 243 -9.12 10.28 2.66
C ALA A 243 -10.14 9.72 3.64
N VAL A 244 -9.76 8.69 4.40
CA VAL A 244 -10.52 8.33 5.60
C VAL A 244 -10.73 9.63 6.36
N ALA A 245 -11.98 10.04 6.56
CA ALA A 245 -12.24 11.26 7.31
C ALA A 245 -11.57 11.12 8.68
N PRO A 246 -10.96 12.18 9.23
CA PRO A 246 -10.43 12.15 10.59
C PRO A 246 -11.48 11.54 11.53
N ASN A 247 -11.10 10.51 12.27
CA ASN A 247 -12.03 9.80 13.15
C ASN A 247 -12.08 10.41 14.56
N ALA A 248 -11.28 11.45 14.83
CA ALA A 248 -11.24 12.20 16.07
C ALA A 248 -11.30 13.71 15.83
N GLU A 249 -12.13 14.39 16.62
CA GLU A 249 -12.19 15.84 16.72
C GLU A 249 -11.68 16.32 18.08
N ILE A 250 -10.95 17.43 18.04
CA ILE A 250 -10.48 18.17 19.21
C ILE A 250 -11.17 19.53 19.14
N LYS A 251 -12.06 19.77 20.10
CA LYS A 251 -12.71 21.05 20.26
C LYS A 251 -12.03 21.84 21.38
N ASN A 252 -12.22 23.15 21.36
CA ASN A 252 -11.82 24.01 22.47
C ASN A 252 -12.43 23.55 23.80
N GLU A 253 -11.97 24.13 24.90
CA GLU A 253 -12.36 23.83 26.28
C GLU A 253 -13.90 23.81 26.43
N ALA A 254 -14.58 24.76 25.76
CA ALA A 254 -16.02 24.94 25.77
C ALA A 254 -16.81 23.96 24.89
N GLY A 255 -16.14 23.15 24.06
CA GLY A 255 -16.78 22.20 23.13
C GLY A 255 -17.57 22.83 22.00
N THR A 256 -17.39 24.14 21.74
CA THR A 256 -18.18 24.92 20.78
C THR A 256 -17.59 24.94 19.38
N ARG A 257 -16.27 24.74 19.25
CA ARG A 257 -15.56 24.83 17.98
C ARG A 257 -14.50 23.74 17.85
N VAL A 258 -14.48 23.04 16.72
CA VAL A 258 -13.39 22.14 16.34
C VAL A 258 -12.15 22.97 16.03
N ILE A 259 -11.08 22.75 16.78
CA ILE A 259 -9.80 23.46 16.63
C ILE A 259 -8.74 22.59 15.95
N SER A 260 -8.88 21.26 16.00
CA SER A 260 -8.05 20.33 15.23
C SER A 260 -8.81 19.01 15.06
N GLN A 261 -8.48 18.25 14.01
CA GLN A 261 -8.94 16.90 13.77
C GLN A 261 -7.74 15.97 13.61
N GLY A 262 -7.93 14.65 13.75
CA GLY A 262 -6.86 13.68 13.55
C GLY A 262 -7.38 12.24 13.62
N TYR A 263 -6.48 11.30 13.88
CA TYR A 263 -6.80 9.88 14.00
C TYR A 263 -6.46 9.32 15.37
N ALA A 264 -7.44 8.67 15.98
CA ALA A 264 -7.30 7.92 17.22
C ALA A 264 -7.58 6.43 16.95
N ASN A 265 -6.72 5.56 17.47
CA ASN A 265 -6.93 4.11 17.40
C ASN A 265 -8.10 3.65 18.30
N ASN A 266 -8.37 4.39 19.38
CA ASN A 266 -9.50 4.21 20.29
C ASN A 266 -9.70 5.50 21.11
N PHE A 267 -10.78 5.56 21.89
CA PHE A 267 -11.11 6.70 22.76
C PHE A 267 -10.96 6.40 24.26
N HIS A 268 -10.13 5.42 24.64
CA HIS A 268 -9.83 5.11 26.04
C HIS A 268 -8.73 6.05 26.58
N SER A 269 -8.81 6.44 27.85
CA SER A 269 -7.76 7.27 28.46
C SER A 269 -6.50 6.45 28.77
N PRO A 270 -5.28 6.89 28.42
CA PRO A 270 -4.96 8.09 27.63
C PRO A 270 -5.20 7.90 26.12
N ILE A 271 -5.75 8.92 25.45
CA ILE A 271 -5.97 8.91 24.00
C ILE A 271 -4.81 9.61 23.31
N THR A 272 -4.22 8.97 22.31
CA THR A 272 -3.29 9.64 21.38
C THR A 272 -4.01 9.93 20.06
N ILE A 273 -4.02 11.20 19.67
CA ILE A 273 -4.51 11.67 18.37
C ILE A 273 -3.29 12.01 17.52
N SER A 274 -3.22 11.34 16.37
CA SER A 274 -2.16 11.49 15.38
C SER A 274 -2.66 12.25 14.15
N ASN A 275 -1.73 12.79 13.36
CA ASN A 275 -1.99 13.59 12.15
C ASN A 275 -2.95 14.77 12.39
N LEU A 276 -2.62 15.58 13.39
CA LEU A 276 -3.38 16.78 13.74
C LEU A 276 -3.46 17.77 12.57
N THR A 277 -4.68 18.19 12.21
CA THR A 277 -4.90 19.21 11.17
C THR A 277 -4.38 20.59 11.57
N ASP A 278 -4.38 20.92 12.86
CA ASP A 278 -3.76 22.13 13.40
C ASP A 278 -3.13 21.83 14.77
N GLN A 279 -1.86 21.44 14.73
CA GLN A 279 -1.08 21.19 15.94
C GLN A 279 -0.80 22.49 16.74
N SER A 280 -0.82 23.66 16.09
CA SER A 280 -0.48 24.93 16.75
C SER A 280 -1.57 25.36 17.73
N ALA A 281 -2.82 25.00 17.46
CA ALA A 281 -3.98 25.25 18.31
C ALA A 281 -4.01 24.43 19.62
N ILE A 282 -3.12 23.44 19.78
CA ILE A 282 -3.07 22.56 20.94
C ILE A 282 -1.88 22.91 21.82
N HIS A 283 -2.13 23.19 23.09
CA HIS A 283 -1.13 23.54 24.09
C HIS A 283 -0.94 22.38 25.07
N LEU A 284 0.31 22.13 25.45
CA LEU A 284 0.60 21.20 26.54
C LEU A 284 -0.06 21.72 27.82
N HIS A 285 -0.71 20.84 28.57
CA HIS A 285 -1.55 21.13 29.75
C HIS A 285 -2.84 21.93 29.46
N GLY A 286 -3.18 22.18 28.20
CA GLY A 286 -4.49 22.70 27.82
C GLY A 286 -5.60 21.65 27.98
N GLU A 287 -6.82 22.10 28.23
CA GLU A 287 -8.02 21.25 28.32
C GLU A 287 -8.81 21.29 27.01
N TYR A 288 -9.30 20.13 26.57
CA TYR A 288 -9.98 20.01 25.29
C TYR A 288 -11.13 19.03 25.38
N GLN A 289 -12.15 19.24 24.55
CA GLN A 289 -13.23 18.27 24.37
C GLN A 289 -12.86 17.34 23.22
N ILE A 290 -12.77 16.03 23.49
CA ILE A 290 -12.28 15.03 22.54
C ILE A 290 -13.33 13.96 22.30
N GLY A 291 -13.59 13.65 21.03
CA GLY A 291 -14.59 12.66 20.65
C GLY A 291 -14.53 12.31 19.17
N GLN A 292 -15.38 11.36 18.77
CA GLN A 292 -15.61 11.05 17.36
C GLN A 292 -16.46 12.17 16.72
N PRO A 293 -16.29 12.47 15.41
CA PRO A 293 -17.20 13.36 14.70
C PRO A 293 -18.66 12.91 14.87
N GLY A 294 -19.51 13.82 15.35
CA GLY A 294 -20.93 13.52 15.65
C GLY A 294 -21.19 12.63 16.87
N GLY A 295 -20.14 12.22 17.60
CA GLY A 295 -20.23 11.39 18.80
C GLY A 295 -20.22 12.18 20.12
N HIS A 296 -20.10 11.44 21.22
CA HIS A 296 -19.94 12.01 22.56
C HIS A 296 -18.51 12.57 22.74
N PHE A 297 -18.39 13.74 23.38
CA PHE A 297 -17.11 14.39 23.67
C PHE A 297 -16.81 14.32 25.17
N THR A 298 -15.53 14.10 25.51
CA THR A 298 -15.06 14.06 26.90
C THR A 298 -13.96 15.09 27.10
N GLY A 299 -14.06 15.87 28.18
CA GLY A 299 -13.03 16.82 28.59
C GLY A 299 -11.76 16.08 29.03
N ARG A 300 -10.61 16.45 28.45
CA ARG A 300 -9.31 15.82 28.71
C ARG A 300 -8.19 16.84 28.64
N MET A 301 -7.13 16.61 29.42
CA MET A 301 -5.96 17.47 29.44
C MET A 301 -4.88 16.93 28.49
N CYS A 302 -4.26 17.80 27.71
CA CYS A 302 -3.09 17.44 26.89
C CYS A 302 -1.87 17.19 27.80
N ILE A 303 -1.41 15.94 27.86
CA ILE A 303 -0.29 15.52 28.71
C ILE A 303 1.02 15.31 27.95
N ALA A 304 0.96 15.20 26.62
CA ALA A 304 2.13 15.13 25.75
C ALA A 304 1.79 15.66 24.36
N LYS A 305 2.76 16.34 23.73
CA LYS A 305 2.66 16.87 22.37
C LYS A 305 3.96 16.56 21.63
N ALA A 306 3.84 16.00 20.43
CA ALA A 306 4.94 15.74 19.51
C ALA A 306 4.55 16.20 18.11
N ASP A 307 5.50 16.25 17.16
CA ASP A 307 5.23 16.69 15.80
C ASP A 307 4.10 15.87 15.16
N GLY A 308 3.00 16.55 14.83
CA GLY A 308 1.79 15.96 14.28
C GLY A 308 0.91 15.14 15.24
N SER A 309 1.20 15.05 16.55
CA SER A 309 0.39 14.28 17.50
C SER A 309 0.27 14.90 18.90
N ALA A 310 -0.81 14.55 19.61
CA ALA A 310 -1.03 14.94 21.00
C ALA A 310 -1.71 13.80 21.78
N THR A 311 -1.35 13.65 23.06
CA THR A 311 -1.90 12.66 23.97
C THR A 311 -2.66 13.32 25.10
N PHE A 312 -3.85 12.81 25.40
CA PHE A 312 -4.80 13.42 26.30
C PHE A 312 -5.27 12.44 27.37
N LYS A 313 -5.32 12.88 28.62
CA LYS A 313 -5.74 12.07 29.76
C LYS A 313 -7.01 12.62 30.38
#